data_AF-A0A2S9IYC4-F1
#
_entry.id   AF-A0A2S9IYC4-F1
#
_cell.length_a   1.000
_cell.length_b   1.000
_cell.length_c   1.000
_cell.angle_alpha   90.00
_cell.angle_beta   90.00
_cell.angle_gamma   90.00
#
_symmetry.space_group_name_H-M   'P 1'
#
loop_
_entity.id
_entity.type
_entity.pdbx_description
1 polymer ?
#
loop_
_entity_poly.entity_id
_entity_poly.type
_entity_poly.pdbx_seq_one_letter_code
_entity_poly.pdbx_strand_id
1 'polypeptide(L)'
;MNEIIRSQYHGHISQLRRIINSWNLIPGSPSDEFDTLANKLLSHLYKAADLMTIRNIIESDLVTIYGLYTHEINAESFANV
;
A
#
# COMPACT_ATOMS: atom_id res chain seq x y z
N MET A 1 -0.52 -13.29 -20.49
CA MET A 1 -1.04 -12.03 -19.93
C MET A 1 -0.88 -10.96 -21.00
N ASN A 2 -1.94 -10.21 -21.33
CA ASN A 2 -1.90 -9.17 -22.38
C ASN A 2 -0.91 -8.06 -21.98
N GLU A 3 -0.06 -7.60 -22.91
CA GLU A 3 0.96 -6.57 -22.66
C GLU A 3 0.38 -5.25 -22.12
N ILE A 4 -0.83 -4.88 -22.56
CA ILE A 4 -1.54 -3.70 -22.07
C ILE A 4 -1.87 -3.85 -20.58
N ILE A 5 -2.39 -5.01 -20.18
CA ILE A 5 -2.72 -5.32 -18.78
C ILE A 5 -1.45 -5.30 -17.91
N ARG A 6 -0.34 -5.81 -18.46
CA ARG A 6 0.95 -5.78 -17.78
C ARG A 6 1.44 -4.35 -17.56
N SER A 7 1.36 -3.50 -18.59
CA SER A 7 1.75 -2.08 -18.50
C SER A 7 0.89 -1.32 -17.49
N GLN A 8 -0.43 -1.55 -17.48
CA GLN A 8 -1.33 -0.94 -16.50
C GLN A 8 -1.00 -1.36 -15.07
N TYR A 9 -0.75 -2.66 -14.85
CA TYR A 9 -0.31 -3.17 -13.55
C TYR A 9 0.98 -2.50 -13.08
N HIS A 10 1.99 -2.39 -13.96
CA HIS A 10 3.26 -1.70 -13.63
C HIS A 10 3.06 -0.21 -13.34
N GLY A 11 2.14 0.46 -14.04
CA GLY A 11 1.78 1.85 -13.76
C GLY A 11 1.14 2.00 -12.37
N HIS A 12 0.14 1.18 -12.06
CA HIS A 12 -0.59 1.24 -10.79
C HIS A 12 0.29 0.89 -9.59
N ILE A 13 1.13 -0.13 -9.68
CA ILE A 13 2.06 -0.46 -8.58
C ILE A 13 3.07 0.67 -8.36
N SER A 14 3.54 1.31 -9.43
CA SER A 14 4.46 2.44 -9.33
C SER A 14 3.81 3.66 -8.67
N GLN A 15 2.52 3.89 -8.93
CA GLN A 15 1.74 4.94 -8.26
C GLN A 15 1.52 4.62 -6.78
N LEU A 16 1.12 3.39 -6.45
CA LEU A 16 0.96 2.96 -5.05
C LEU A 16 2.25 3.09 -4.25
N ARG A 17 3.39 2.67 -4.80
CA ARG A 17 4.71 2.87 -4.17
C ARG A 17 4.97 4.34 -3.83
N ARG A 18 4.66 5.27 -4.74
CA ARG A 18 4.83 6.71 -4.49
C ARG A 18 3.93 7.20 -3.34
N ILE A 19 2.67 6.76 -3.33
CA ILE A 19 1.72 7.11 -2.27
C ILE A 19 2.24 6.59 -0.92
N ILE A 20 2.57 5.30 -0.83
CA ILE A 20 3.02 4.68 0.43
C ILE A 20 4.32 5.30 0.93
N ASN A 21 5.30 5.52 0.03
CA ASN A 21 6.55 6.18 0.42
C ASN A 21 6.34 7.63 0.88
N SER A 22 5.31 8.33 0.37
CA SER A 22 4.98 9.69 0.82
C SER A 22 4.44 9.76 2.25
N TRP A 23 3.96 8.64 2.80
CA TRP A 23 3.57 8.56 4.21
C TRP A 23 4.76 8.66 5.16
N ASN A 24 5.99 8.50 4.64
CA ASN A 24 7.25 8.63 5.39
C ASN A 24 7.26 7.80 6.69
N LEU A 25 6.77 6.57 6.61
CA LEU A 25 6.57 5.67 7.75
C LEU A 25 7.90 5.30 8.44
N ILE A 26 8.95 5.05 7.64
CA ILE A 26 10.30 4.74 8.12
C ILE A 26 11.27 5.68 7.40
N PRO A 27 11.68 6.80 8.02
CA PRO A 27 12.58 7.75 7.39
C PRO A 27 13.91 7.11 6.98
N GLY A 28 14.30 7.29 5.71
CA GLY A 28 15.53 6.74 5.16
C GLY A 28 15.46 5.28 4.74
N SER A 29 14.28 4.64 4.79
CA SER A 29 14.10 3.30 4.24
C SER A 29 14.28 3.28 2.71
N PRO A 30 14.68 2.13 2.13
CA PRO A 30 14.65 1.92 0.69
C PRO A 30 13.26 2.18 0.09
N SER A 31 13.20 2.62 -1.16
CA SER A 31 11.94 2.94 -1.84
C SER A 31 11.04 1.72 -2.12
N ASP A 32 11.60 0.52 -2.02
CA ASP A 32 10.94 -0.77 -2.19
C ASP A 32 10.61 -1.47 -0.86
N GLU A 33 10.91 -0.84 0.29
CA GLU A 33 10.62 -1.37 1.63
C GLU A 33 9.15 -1.80 1.78
N PHE A 34 8.24 -1.02 1.21
CA PHE A 34 6.79 -1.24 1.29
C PHE A 34 6.19 -1.99 0.09
N ASP A 35 7.01 -2.70 -0.69
CA ASP A 35 6.55 -3.42 -1.87
C ASP A 35 5.51 -4.50 -1.56
N THR A 36 5.65 -5.20 -0.44
CA THR A 36 4.70 -6.22 0.00
C THR A 36 3.31 -5.60 0.22
N LEU A 37 3.26 -4.47 0.95
CA LEU A 37 2.03 -3.73 1.18
C LEU A 37 1.44 -3.20 -0.15
N ALA A 38 2.27 -2.62 -1.01
CA ALA A 38 1.84 -2.10 -2.31
C ALA A 38 1.20 -3.19 -3.19
N ASN A 39 1.82 -4.37 -3.26
CA ASN A 39 1.31 -5.49 -4.04
C ASN A 39 0.00 -6.05 -3.45
N LYS A 40 -0.10 -6.12 -2.12
CA LYS A 40 -1.30 -6.58 -1.43
C LYS A 40 -2.48 -5.63 -1.67
N LEU A 41 -2.27 -4.32 -1.48
CA LEU A 41 -3.27 -3.30 -1.75
C LEU A 41 -3.74 -3.35 -3.20
N LEU A 42 -2.81 -3.43 -4.16
CA LEU A 42 -3.17 -3.50 -5.56
C LEU A 42 -4.03 -4.73 -5.88
N SER A 43 -3.66 -5.90 -5.35
CA SER A 43 -4.43 -7.15 -5.52
C SER A 43 -5.87 -7.02 -5.02
N HIS A 44 -6.09 -6.31 -3.91
CA HIS A 44 -7.43 -6.07 -3.36
C HIS A 44 -8.20 -4.99 -4.12
N LEU A 45 -7.53 -3.92 -4.57
CA LEU A 45 -8.16 -2.87 -5.40
C LEU A 45 -8.66 -3.43 -6.74
N TYR A 46 -7.89 -4.32 -7.39
CA TYR A 46 -8.35 -5.02 -8.60
C TYR A 46 -9.55 -5.95 -8.36
N LYS A 47 -9.83 -6.30 -7.10
CA LYS A 47 -11.03 -7.05 -6.68
C LYS A 47 -12.16 -6.14 -6.18
N ALA A 48 -12.07 -4.84 -6.44
CA ALA A 48 -13.03 -3.83 -6.00
C ALA A 48 -13.24 -3.82 -4.46
N ALA A 49 -12.16 -4.02 -3.70
CA ALA A 49 -12.20 -3.89 -2.24
C ALA A 49 -12.70 -2.50 -1.82
N ASP A 50 -13.54 -2.46 -0.79
CA ASP A 50 -14.05 -1.21 -0.23
C ASP A 50 -13.01 -0.51 0.66
N LEU A 51 -13.30 0.73 1.04
CA LEU A 51 -12.43 1.57 1.86
C LEU A 51 -12.10 0.90 3.21
N MET A 52 -13.07 0.23 3.83
CA MET A 52 -12.87 -0.46 5.10
C MET A 52 -11.87 -1.60 4.97
N THR A 53 -11.96 -2.38 3.88
CA THR A 53 -11.02 -3.45 3.57
C THR A 53 -9.62 -2.90 3.34
N ILE A 54 -9.48 -1.80 2.59
CA ILE A 54 -8.19 -1.13 2.35
C ILE A 54 -7.57 -0.65 3.66
N ARG A 55 -8.35 0.02 4.51
CA ARG A 55 -7.89 0.47 5.83
C ARG A 55 -7.39 -0.71 6.69
N ASN A 56 -8.17 -1.79 6.76
CA ASN A 56 -7.79 -2.97 7.55
C ASN A 56 -6.50 -3.61 7.06
N ILE A 57 -6.25 -3.63 5.74
CA ILE A 57 -5.00 -4.14 5.17
C ILE A 57 -3.82 -3.25 5.59
N ILE A 58 -3.96 -1.93 5.47
CA ILE A 58 -2.91 -0.98 5.86
C ILE A 58 -2.56 -1.15 7.34
N GLU A 59 -3.56 -1.11 8.23
CA GLU A 59 -3.33 -1.26 9.68
C GLU A 59 -2.69 -2.61 10.00
N SER A 60 -3.22 -3.70 9.45
CA SER A 60 -2.71 -5.05 9.75
C SER A 60 -1.29 -5.26 9.25
N ASP A 61 -0.95 -4.85 8.03
CA ASP A 61 0.40 -5.06 7.48
C ASP A 61 1.44 -4.18 8.18
N LEU A 62 1.13 -2.91 8.42
CA LEU A 62 2.07 -2.00 9.10
C LEU A 62 2.40 -2.48 10.52
N VAL A 63 1.43 -3.06 11.23
CA VAL A 63 1.67 -3.65 12.56
C VAL A 63 2.40 -4.98 12.46
N THR A 64 1.91 -5.91 11.63
CA THR A 64 2.37 -7.31 11.66
C THR A 64 3.67 -7.54 10.91
N ILE A 65 3.91 -6.81 9.82
CA ILE A 65 5.09 -6.98 8.97
C ILE A 65 6.18 -5.97 9.36
N TYR A 66 5.78 -4.72 9.59
CA TYR A 66 6.73 -3.62 9.80
C TYR A 66 6.90 -3.23 11.27
N GLY A 67 6.13 -3.83 12.18
CA GLY A 67 6.28 -3.64 13.62
C GLY A 67 5.89 -2.25 14.15
N LEU A 68 5.18 -1.45 13.33
CA LEU A 68 4.68 -0.15 13.75
C LEU A 68 3.59 -0.31 14.82
N TYR A 69 3.53 0.60 15.78
CA TYR A 69 2.45 0.59 16.74
C TYR A 69 1.19 1.22 16.16
N THR A 70 0.02 0.73 16.55
CA THR A 70 -1.29 1.23 16.07
C THR A 70 -1.49 2.73 16.30
N HIS A 71 -0.88 3.31 17.34
CA HIS A 71 -0.96 4.74 17.64
C HIS A 71 -0.02 5.62 16.79
N GLU A 72 0.92 5.02 16.06
CA GLU A 72 1.81 5.70 15.11
C GLU A 72 1.23 5.71 13.69
N ILE A 73 0.15 4.95 13.46
CA ILE A 73 -0.47 4.75 12.16
C ILE A 73 -1.76 5.57 12.08
N ASN A 74 -1.87 6.44 11.07
CA ASN A 74 -3.13 7.09 10.71
C ASN A 74 -3.71 6.47 9.43
N ALA A 75 -4.19 5.24 9.54
CA ALA A 75 -4.65 4.48 8.37
C ALA A 75 -5.88 5.09 7.70
N GLU A 76 -6.69 5.86 8.43
CA GLU A 76 -7.81 6.60 7.85
C GLU A 76 -7.32 7.70 6.90
N SER A 77 -6.30 8.44 7.29
CA SER A 77 -5.63 9.40 6.39
C SER A 77 -5.01 8.69 5.19
N PHE A 78 -4.37 7.53 5.41
CA PHE A 78 -3.70 6.76 4.35
C PHE A 78 -4.65 6.11 3.34
N ALA A 79 -5.89 5.81 3.73
CA ALA A 79 -6.86 5.18 2.85
C ALA A 79 -7.65 6.20 2.00
N ASN A 80 -7.63 7.49 2.36
CA ASN A 80 -8.41 8.57 1.73
C ASN A 80 -7.65 9.36 0.65
N VAL A 81 -6.49 8.87 0.19
CA VAL A 81 -5.64 9.51 -0.84
C VAL A 81 -6.09 9.22 -2.27
#